data_AF-A0A3P6SHT4-F1
#
_entry.id   AF-A0A3P6SHT4-F1
#
_cell.length_a   1.000
_cell.length_b   1.000
_cell.length_c   1.000
_cell.angle_alpha   90.00
_cell.angle_beta   90.00
_cell.angle_gamma   90.00
#
_symmetry.space_group_name_H-M   'P 1'
#
loop_
_entity.id
_entity.type
_entity.pdbx_description
1 polymer ?
#
loop_
_entity_poly.entity_id
_entity_poly.type
_entity_poly.pdbx_seq_one_letter_code
_entity_poly.pdbx_strand_id
1 'polypeptide(L)' 'MIATLSRCTNSCKNSVASSAHEKEIAIYFCSIACRRVINNLKEASGGRDMDIKLVTSIAKTVCRNGGLPQQHPTDI' A
#
# COMPACT_ATOMS: atom_id res chain seq x y z
N MET A 1 3.27 -11.08 -5.02
CA MET A 1 2.37 -12.02 -5.72
C MET A 1 3.15 -13.09 -6.48
N ILE A 2 4.11 -12.72 -7.32
CA ILE A 2 4.87 -13.67 -8.15
C ILE A 2 5.60 -14.73 -7.31
N ALA A 3 6.25 -14.34 -6.20
CA ALA A 3 6.94 -15.30 -5.33
C ALA A 3 6.00 -16.36 -4.71
N THR A 4 4.82 -15.95 -4.23
CA THR A 4 3.83 -16.87 -3.63
C THR A 4 3.21 -17.80 -4.66
N LEU A 5 2.94 -17.29 -5.88
CA LEU A 5 2.46 -18.10 -6.99
C LEU A 5 3.52 -19.09 -7.49
N SER A 6 4.77 -18.65 -7.64
CA SER A 6 5.89 -19.49 -8.07
C SER A 6 6.12 -20.65 -7.09
N ARG A 7 6.18 -20.34 -5.79
CA ARG A 7 6.31 -21.35 -4.73
C ARG A 7 5.15 -22.34 -4.75
N CYS A 8 3.90 -21.86 -4.72
CA CYS A 8 2.72 -22.71 -4.73
C CYS A 8 2.68 -23.60 -6.00
N THR A 9 3.04 -23.05 -7.16
CA THR A 9 3.10 -23.81 -8.42
C THR A 9 4.12 -24.94 -8.34
N ASN A 10 5.32 -24.66 -7.81
CA ASN A 10 6.34 -25.67 -7.58
C ASN A 10 5.88 -26.74 -6.58
N SER A 11 5.25 -26.34 -5.48
CA SER A 11 4.69 -27.23 -4.46
C SER A 11 3.62 -28.16 -5.05
N CYS A 12 2.70 -27.62 -5.85
CA CYS A 12 1.68 -28.39 -6.57
C CYS A 12 2.31 -29.36 -7.59
N LYS A 13 3.32 -28.91 -8.35
CA LYS A 13 4.00 -29.75 -9.34
C LYS A 13 4.70 -30.96 -8.70
N ASN A 14 5.31 -30.75 -7.53
CA ASN A 14 6.02 -31.80 -6.80
C ASN A 14 5.12 -32.60 -5.85
N SER A 15 3.79 -32.36 -5.86
CA SER A 15 2.81 -33.04 -5.00
C SER A 15 3.19 -33.04 -3.52
N VAL A 16 3.77 -31.94 -3.02
CA VAL A 16 4.15 -31.84 -1.60
C VAL A 16 2.91 -31.80 -0.72
N ALA A 17 3.00 -32.34 0.49
CA ALA A 17 1.87 -32.43 1.43
C ALA A 17 1.25 -31.06 1.78
N SER A 18 2.06 -29.98 1.75
CA SER A 18 1.60 -28.61 2.03
C SER A 18 0.93 -27.90 0.84
N SER A 19 0.90 -28.50 -0.35
CA SER A 19 0.46 -27.85 -1.59
C SER A 19 -0.96 -27.27 -1.50
N ALA A 20 -1.90 -27.98 -0.87
CA ALA A 20 -3.27 -27.52 -0.67
C ALA A 20 -3.34 -26.26 0.21
N HIS A 21 -2.61 -26.25 1.33
CA HIS A 21 -2.55 -25.10 2.22
C HIS A 21 -1.83 -23.90 1.57
N GLU A 22 -0.75 -24.15 0.83
CA GLU A 22 -0.04 -23.12 0.07
C GLU A 22 -0.93 -22.49 -1.01
N LYS A 23 -1.84 -23.26 -1.61
CA LYS A 23 -2.82 -22.76 -2.58
C LYS A 23 -3.81 -21.79 -1.94
N GLU A 24 -4.33 -22.10 -0.75
CA GLU A 24 -5.20 -21.19 0.00
C GLU A 24 -4.50 -19.87 0.31
N ILE A 25 -3.27 -19.93 0.81
CA ILE A 25 -2.44 -18.75 1.09
C ILE A 25 -2.23 -17.92 -0.18
N ALA A 26 -1.82 -18.56 -1.28
CA ALA A 26 -1.52 -17.87 -2.52
C ALA A 26 -2.75 -17.16 -3.11
N ILE A 27 -3.92 -17.81 -3.06
CA ILE A 27 -5.18 -17.23 -3.54
C ILE A 27 -5.58 -16.03 -2.68
N TYR A 28 -5.61 -16.19 -1.35
CA TYR A 28 -6.02 -15.14 -0.43
C TYR A 28 -5.09 -13.92 -0.52
N PHE A 29 -3.79 -14.15 -0.50
CA PHE A 29 -2.78 -13.10 -0.63
C PHE A 29 -2.92 -12.35 -1.95
N CYS A 30 -3.02 -13.06 -3.08
CA CYS A 30 -3.15 -12.44 -4.39
C CYS A 30 -4.45 -11.63 -4.53
N SER A 31 -5.57 -12.09 -3.96
CA SER A 31 -6.84 -11.34 -3.95
C SER A 31 -6.71 -9.98 -3.25
N ILE A 32 -6.06 -9.94 -2.08
CA ILE A 32 -5.82 -8.68 -1.35
C ILE A 32 -4.84 -7.80 -2.12
N ALA A 33 -3.75 -8.38 -2.60
CA ALA A 33 -2.71 -7.63 -3.32
C ALA A 33 -3.25 -7.02 -4.62
N CYS A 34 -4.05 -7.74 -5.40
CA CYS A 34 -4.72 -7.22 -6.60
C CYS A 34 -5.59 -6.01 -6.29
N ARG A 35 -6.43 -6.09 -5.24
CA ARG A 35 -7.30 -4.98 -4.84
C ARG A 35 -6.49 -3.73 -4.49
N ARG A 36 -5.40 -3.89 -3.73
CA ARG A 36 -4.48 -2.78 -3.40
C ARG A 36 -3.85 -2.18 -4.64
N VAL A 37 -3.35 -3.00 -5.56
CA VAL A 37 -2.72 -2.54 -6.80
C VAL A 37 -3.70 -1.76 -7.66
N ILE A 38 -4.91 -2.27 -7.87
CA ILE A 38 -5.94 -1.59 -8.68
C ILE A 38 -6.31 -0.24 -8.07
N ASN A 39 -6.51 -0.17 -6.76
CA ASN A 39 -6.81 1.09 -6.09
C ASN A 39 -5.65 2.07 -6.24
N ASN A 40 -4.41 1.64 -5.98
CA ASN A 40 -3.24 2.50 -6.13
C ASN A 40 -3.03 2.98 -7.57
N LEU A 41 -3.30 2.14 -8.58
CA LEU A 41 -3.22 2.53 -9.98
C LEU A 41 -4.29 3.57 -10.33
N LYS A 42 -5.53 3.38 -9.89
CA LYS A 42 -6.61 4.37 -10.07
C LYS A 42 -6.22 5.71 -9.46
N GLU A 43 -5.78 5.68 -8.22
CA GLU A 43 -5.29 6.84 -7.49
C GLU A 43 -4.10 7.51 -8.21
N ALA A 44 -3.12 6.75 -8.68
CA ALA A 44 -1.97 7.29 -9.41
C ALA A 44 -2.34 7.85 -10.80
N SER A 45 -3.34 7.28 -11.46
CA SER A 45 -3.84 7.74 -12.76
C SER A 45 -4.71 8.99 -12.66
N GLY A 46 -5.31 9.24 -11.49
CA GLY A 46 -6.06 10.46 -11.23
C GLY A 46 -5.12 11.65 -11.04
N GLY A 47 -5.35 12.72 -11.80
CA GLY A 47 -4.61 13.98 -11.65
C GLY A 47 -4.89 14.64 -10.29
N ARG A 48 -4.10 14.28 -9.28
CA ARG A 48 -4.22 14.78 -7.89
C ARG A 48 -3.33 15.99 -7.61
N ASP A 49 -3.24 16.89 -8.59
CA ASP A 49 -2.38 18.07 -8.51
C ASP A 49 -2.73 18.97 -7.31
N MET A 50 -4.02 19.06 -6.95
CA MET A 50 -4.45 19.83 -5.78
C MET A 50 -3.94 19.23 -4.48
N ASP A 51 -4.03 17.90 -4.31
CA ASP A 51 -3.55 17.21 -3.11
C ASP A 51 -2.03 17.33 -2.99
N ILE A 52 -1.30 17.17 -4.11
CA ILE A 52 0.15 17.33 -4.15
C ILE A 52 0.54 18.77 -3.74
N LYS A 53 -0.15 19.78 -4.27
CA LYS A 53 0.08 21.18 -3.90
C LYS A 53 -0.22 21.44 -2.43
N LEU A 54 -1.30 20.86 -1.90
CA LEU A 54 -1.68 21.00 -0.49
C LEU A 54 -0.62 20.36 0.43
N VAL A 55 -0.21 19.12 0.15
CA VAL A 55 0.84 18.42 0.92
C VAL A 55 2.15 19.21 0.90
N THR A 56 2.52 19.74 -0.27
CA THR A 56 3.72 20.59 -0.42
C THR A 56 3.62 21.85 0.43
N SER A 57 2.46 22.52 0.43
CA SER A 57 2.22 23.73 1.21
C SER A 57 2.29 23.47 2.73
N ILE A 58 1.67 22.39 3.19
CA ILE A 58 1.71 21.97 4.60
C ILE A 58 3.15 21.69 5.02
N ALA A 59 3.88 20.86 4.27
CA ALA A 59 5.27 20.53 4.55
C ALA A 59 6.16 21.79 4.59
N LYS A 60 5.97 22.71 3.64
CA LYS A 60 6.70 23.99 3.61
C LYS A 60 6.45 24.83 4.86
N THR A 61 5.21 24.85 5.36
CA THR A 61 4.85 25.58 6.58
C THR A 61 5.52 24.98 7.80
N VAL A 62 5.47 23.65 7.94
CA VAL A 62 6.12 22.93 9.07
C VAL A 62 7.62 23.17 9.08
N CYS A 63 8.30 23.01 7.92
CA CYS A 63 9.74 23.24 7.83
C CYS A 63 10.15 24.68 8.12
N ARG A 64 9.32 25.67 7.74
CA ARG A 64 9.58 27.10 8.04
C ARG A 64 9.42 27.44 9.51
N ASN A 65 8.43 26.84 10.18
CA ASN A 65 8.20 27.05 11.61
C ASN A 65 9.18 26.29 12.52
N GLY A 66 10.00 25.39 11.97
CA GLY A 66 10.89 24.53 12.77
C GLY A 66 10.15 23.46 13.58
N GLY A 67 8.88 23.19 13.23
CA GLY A 67 7.99 22.32 14.00
C GLY A 67 6.53 22.47 13.58
N LEU A 68 5.63 21.87 14.35
CA LEU A 68 4.19 21.98 14.09
C LEU A 68 3.73 23.43 14.32
N PRO A 69 3.09 24.07 13.32
CA PRO A 69 2.60 25.44 13.46
C PRO A 69 1.35 25.56 14.35
N GLN A 70 0.65 24.45 14.61
CA GLN A 70 -0.56 24.45 15.43
C GLN A 70 -0.21 24.70 16.90
N GLN A 71 -0.86 25.68 17.51
CA GLN A 71 -0.87 25.84 18.97
C GLN A 71 -1.98 25.01 19.60
N HIS A 72 -1.79 24.61 20.85
CA HIS A 72 -2.83 23.90 21.58
C HIS A 72 -4.04 24.85 21.77
N PRO A 73 -5.30 24.37 21.61
CA PRO A 73 -6.48 25.24 21.66
C PRO A 73 -6.71 26.00 22.97
N THR A 74 -6.01 25.66 24.04
CA THR A 74 -6.08 26.33 25.35
C THR A 74 -4.85 27.19 25.67
N ASP A 75 -3.82 27.16 24.81
CA ASP A 75 -2.65 28.01 24.92
C ASP A 75 -2.96 29.31 24.18
N ILE A 76 -3.80 30.15 24.80
CA ILE A 76 -4.08 31.54 24.38
C ILE A 76 -3.07 32.47 25.05
#